data_AF-A0A0Q3PTX2-F1
#
_entry.id   AF-A0A0Q3PTX2-F1
#
_cell.length_a   1.000
_cell.length_b   1.000
_cell.length_c   1.000
_cell.angle_alpha   90.00
_cell.angle_beta   90.00
_cell.angle_gamma   90.00
#
_symmetry.space_group_name_H-M   'P 1'
#
loop_
_entity.id
_entity.type
_entity.pdbx_description
1 polymer ?
#
loop_
_entity_poly.entity_id
_entity_poly.type
_entity_poly.pdbx_seq_one_letter_code
_entity_poly.pdbx_strand_id
1 'polypeptide(L)'
;MEETAAAARSTVCVTGAGGFLASWLVKLLLSSGRYAVRGTARDPGDGKNAHLMPLENAGERLQLLKADMLDYGSVASAVAGCEGVFHVASPVPYGQPSNPE
;
A
#
# COMPACT_ATOMS: atom_id res chain seq x y z
N MET A 1 -37.03 10.95 0.64
CA MET A 1 -36.37 9.63 0.67
C MET A 1 -34.93 9.90 0.31
N GLU A 2 -34.10 10.17 1.33
CA GLU A 2 -32.71 10.56 1.14
C GLU A 2 -31.90 9.27 1.05
N GLU A 3 -31.54 8.90 -0.17
CA GLU A 3 -30.62 7.81 -0.44
C GLU A 3 -29.25 8.26 0.06
N THR A 4 -28.85 7.80 1.25
CA THR A 4 -27.48 7.96 1.71
C THR A 4 -26.61 7.10 0.80
N ALA A 5 -26.10 7.70 -0.27
CA ALA A 5 -24.97 7.15 -1.01
C ALA A 5 -23.90 6.78 0.03
N ALA A 6 -23.51 5.50 0.09
CA ALA A 6 -22.39 5.09 0.92
C ALA A 6 -21.22 6.04 0.60
N ALA A 7 -20.75 6.80 1.59
CA ALA A 7 -19.70 7.80 1.39
C ALA A 7 -18.58 7.19 0.52
N ALA A 8 -18.28 7.82 -0.62
CA ALA A 8 -17.32 7.28 -1.57
C ALA A 8 -16.00 7.00 -0.85
N ARG A 9 -15.53 5.75 -0.91
CA ARG A 9 -14.33 5.32 -0.18
C ARG A 9 -13.10 5.97 -0.80
N SER A 10 -12.30 6.66 0.01
CA SER A 10 -11.07 7.27 -0.48
C SER A 10 -10.03 6.22 -0.83
N THR A 11 -9.37 6.36 -1.98
CA THR A 11 -8.28 5.44 -2.36
C THR A 11 -6.94 6.04 -1.97
N VAL A 12 -6.11 5.28 -1.25
CA VAL A 12 -4.75 5.70 -0.88
C VAL A 12 -3.72 4.70 -1.40
N CYS A 13 -2.55 5.21 -1.78
CA CYS A 13 -1.41 4.39 -2.18
C CYS A 13 -0.47 4.15 -0.99
N VAL A 14 -0.02 2.92 -0.80
CA VAL A 14 1.02 2.57 0.19
C VAL A 14 2.20 1.94 -0.55
N THR A 15 3.36 2.59 -0.53
CA THR A 15 4.54 2.03 -1.20
C THR A 15 5.19 0.94 -0.36
N GLY A 16 5.63 -0.15 -1.00
CA GLY A 16 6.31 -1.25 -0.30
C GLY A 16 5.39 -2.02 0.64
N ALA A 17 4.13 -2.22 0.27
CA ALA A 17 3.04 -2.75 1.10
C ALA A 17 3.34 -4.08 1.81
N GLY A 18 4.14 -4.96 1.20
CA GLY A 18 4.57 -6.23 1.81
C GLY A 18 5.71 -6.11 2.82
N GLY A 19 6.22 -4.92 3.10
CA GLY A 19 7.23 -4.67 4.12
C GLY A 19 6.64 -4.68 5.53
N PHE A 20 7.48 -4.85 6.55
CA PHE A 20 7.05 -4.97 7.95
C PHE A 20 6.18 -3.80 8.41
N LEU A 21 6.67 -2.55 8.32
CA LEU A 21 5.89 -1.38 8.75
C LEU A 21 4.69 -1.11 7.84
N ALA A 22 4.87 -1.33 6.54
CA ALA A 22 3.84 -1.06 5.55
C ALA A 22 2.62 -1.99 5.73
N SER A 23 2.83 -3.26 6.08
CA SER A 23 1.72 -4.20 6.28
C SER A 23 0.86 -3.86 7.50
N TRP A 24 1.45 -3.31 8.57
CA TRP A 24 0.70 -2.75 9.69
C TRP A 24 -0.10 -1.51 9.30
N LEU A 25 0.47 -0.63 8.48
CA LEU A 25 -0.24 0.53 7.95
C LEU A 25 -1.42 0.09 7.06
N VAL A 26 -1.20 -0.88 6.15
CA VAL A 26 -2.25 -1.45 5.31
C VAL A 26 -3.38 -2.02 6.17
N LYS A 27 -3.05 -2.80 7.20
CA LYS A 27 -4.04 -3.33 8.17
C LYS A 27 -4.85 -2.20 8.82
N LEU A 28 -4.19 -1.16 9.32
CA LEU A 28 -4.86 -0.03 9.96
C LEU A 28 -5.81 0.71 9.00
N LEU A 29 -5.36 0.96 7.77
CA LEU A 29 -6.16 1.65 6.75
C LEU A 29 -7.40 0.83 6.37
N LEU A 30 -7.24 -0.48 6.18
CA LEU A 30 -8.34 -1.40 5.88
C LEU A 30 -9.35 -1.50 7.04
N SER A 31 -8.87 -1.67 8.28
CA SER A 31 -9.72 -1.75 9.48
C SER A 31 -10.46 -0.45 9.81
N SER A 32 -9.97 0.71 9.33
CA SER A 32 -10.68 1.99 9.50
C SER A 32 -12.04 2.05 8.78
N GLY A 33 -12.26 1.15 7.81
CA GLY A 33 -13.48 1.07 7.02
C GLY A 33 -13.64 2.16 5.95
N ARG A 34 -12.82 3.21 5.98
CA ARG A 34 -12.93 4.40 5.11
C ARG A 34 -12.14 4.30 3.81
N TYR A 35 -11.07 3.52 3.81
CA TYR A 35 -10.10 3.52 2.70
C TYR A 35 -10.17 2.25 1.84
N ALA A 36 -9.94 2.44 0.54
CA ALA A 36 -9.39 1.41 -0.33
C ALA A 36 -7.86 1.63 -0.45
N VAL A 37 -7.10 0.55 -0.45
CA VAL A 37 -5.64 0.59 -0.42
C VAL A 37 -5.06 0.02 -1.71
N ARG A 38 -4.26 0.83 -2.40
CA ARG A 38 -3.35 0.38 -3.46
C ARG A 38 -1.96 0.18 -2.87
N GLY A 39 -1.63 -1.06 -2.56
CA GLY A 39 -0.31 -1.42 -2.08
C GLY A 39 0.64 -1.65 -3.24
N THR A 40 1.87 -1.13 -3.18
CA THR A 40 2.87 -1.42 -4.22
C THR A 40 3.91 -2.42 -3.75
N ALA A 41 4.32 -3.31 -4.66
CA ALA A 41 5.43 -4.23 -4.49
C ALA A 41 6.20 -4.36 -5.81
N ARG A 42 7.51 -4.64 -5.75
CA ARG A 42 8.32 -4.92 -6.96
C ARG A 42 7.84 -6.17 -7.69
N ASP A 43 7.40 -7.16 -6.91
CA ASP A 43 6.72 -8.36 -7.38
C ASP A 43 5.52 -8.61 -6.46
N PRO A 44 4.27 -8.35 -6.92
CA PRO A 44 3.06 -8.65 -6.17
C PRO A 44 2.86 -10.14 -5.88
N GLY A 45 3.37 -11.03 -6.75
CA GLY A 45 3.23 -12.48 -6.62
C GLY A 45 4.23 -13.13 -5.65
N ASP A 46 5.19 -12.36 -5.13
CA ASP A 46 6.17 -12.84 -4.16
C ASP A 46 5.47 -13.32 -2.88
N GLY A 47 5.81 -14.53 -2.44
CA GLY A 47 5.24 -15.17 -1.25
C GLY A 47 5.39 -14.34 0.02
N LYS A 48 6.37 -13.41 0.08
CA LYS A 48 6.49 -12.47 1.19
C LYS A 48 5.24 -11.60 1.37
N ASN A 49 4.45 -11.34 0.33
CA ASN A 49 3.24 -10.51 0.40
C ASN A 49 2.01 -11.29 0.89
N ALA A 50 2.10 -12.62 1.02
CA ALA A 50 0.96 -13.48 1.32
C ALA A 50 0.25 -13.11 2.63
N HIS A 51 0.96 -12.53 3.60
CA HIS A 51 0.40 -12.08 4.88
C HIS A 51 -0.59 -10.91 4.75
N LEU A 52 -0.68 -10.26 3.59
CA LEU A 52 -1.63 -9.18 3.35
C LEU A 52 -3.04 -9.69 3.01
N MET A 53 -3.14 -10.88 2.40
CA MET A 53 -4.43 -11.43 1.94
C MET A 53 -5.40 -11.82 3.07
N PRO A 54 -4.93 -12.36 4.21
CA PRO A 54 -5.79 -12.65 5.36
C PRO A 54 -6.24 -11.42 6.17
N LEU A 55 -5.79 -10.21 5.83
CA LEU A 55 -6.21 -9.01 6.55
C LEU A 55 -7.70 -8.75 6.33
N GLU A 56 -8.37 -8.27 7.37
CA GLU A 56 -9.79 -7.90 7.31
C GLU A 56 -10.03 -6.88 6.19
N ASN A 57 -11.07 -7.10 5.38
CA ASN A 57 -11.42 -6.29 4.21
C ASN A 57 -10.41 -6.30 3.04
N ALA A 58 -9.30 -7.04 3.11
CA ALA A 58 -8.29 -7.03 2.04
C ALA A 58 -8.84 -7.54 0.70
N GLY A 59 -9.64 -8.61 0.70
CA GLY A 59 -10.21 -9.17 -0.53
C GLY A 59 -11.12 -8.20 -1.31
N GLU A 60 -11.69 -7.20 -0.63
CA GLU A 60 -12.56 -6.19 -1.23
C GLU A 60 -11.84 -4.87 -1.51
N ARG A 61 -10.80 -4.55 -0.73
CA ARG A 61 -10.27 -3.18 -0.62
C ARG A 61 -8.76 -3.06 -0.77
N LEU A 62 -8.02 -4.17 -0.86
CA LEU A 62 -6.59 -4.17 -1.13
C LEU A 62 -6.33 -4.58 -2.57
N GLN A 63 -5.65 -3.72 -3.31
CA GLN A 63 -5.07 -4.05 -4.60
C GLN A 63 -3.54 -3.99 -4.50
N LEU A 64 -2.87 -5.10 -4.77
CA LEU A 64 -1.40 -5.12 -4.90
C LEU A 64 -0.99 -4.87 -6.34
N LEU A 65 -0.20 -3.82 -6.54
CA LEU A 65 0.27 -3.36 -7.84
C LEU A 65 1.78 -3.54 -7.95
N LYS A 66 2.24 -3.91 -9.15
CA LYS A 66 3.66 -3.90 -9.47
C LYS A 66 4.12 -2.46 -9.59
N ALA A 67 5.09 -2.04 -8.79
CA ALA A 67 5.78 -0.76 -8.97
C ALA A 67 7.25 -0.86 -8.54
N ASP A 68 8.10 -0.15 -9.28
CA ASP A 68 9.49 0.10 -8.94
C ASP A 68 9.63 1.59 -8.59
N MET A 69 10.15 1.89 -7.41
CA MET A 69 10.30 3.28 -6.94
C MET A 69 11.30 4.09 -7.79
N LEU A 70 12.13 3.41 -8.58
CA LEU A 70 13.06 4.05 -9.53
C LEU A 70 12.45 4.22 -10.93
N ASP A 71 11.27 3.65 -11.19
CA ASP A 71 10.57 3.78 -12.47
C ASP A 71 9.37 4.72 -12.32
N TYR A 72 9.48 5.91 -12.91
CA TYR A 72 8.45 6.94 -12.85
C TYR A 72 7.08 6.46 -13.34
N GLY A 73 7.03 5.73 -14.46
CA GLY A 73 5.77 5.28 -15.05
C GLY A 73 5.01 4.32 -14.14
N SER A 74 5.74 3.43 -13.47
CA SER A 74 5.18 2.47 -12.52
C SER A 74 4.65 3.16 -11.26
N VAL A 75 5.37 4.17 -10.74
CA VAL A 75 4.92 4.97 -9.59
C VAL A 75 3.71 5.80 -9.97
N ALA A 76 3.77 6.52 -11.10
CA ALA A 76 2.68 7.36 -11.60
C ALA A 76 1.39 6.56 -11.79
N SER A 77 1.49 5.36 -12.39
CA SER A 77 0.36 4.44 -12.55
C SER A 77 -0.20 3.97 -11.21
N ALA A 78 0.67 3.63 -10.24
CA ALA A 78 0.23 3.17 -8.92
C ALA A 78 -0.50 4.25 -8.10
N VAL A 79 -0.09 5.52 -8.23
CA VAL A 79 -0.68 6.65 -7.48
C VAL A 79 -1.87 7.31 -8.21
N ALA A 80 -2.08 7.03 -9.49
CA ALA A 80 -3.11 7.68 -10.29
C ALA A 80 -4.52 7.50 -9.70
N GLY A 81 -5.18 8.60 -9.35
CA GLY A 81 -6.53 8.58 -8.74
C GLY A 81 -6.53 8.25 -7.25
N CYS A 82 -5.36 8.14 -6.59
CA CYS A 82 -5.29 8.11 -5.14
C CYS A 82 -5.40 9.54 -4.58
N GLU A 83 -6.15 9.68 -3.48
CA GLU A 83 -6.27 10.93 -2.72
C GLU A 83 -5.04 11.22 -1.86
N GLY A 84 -4.25 10.20 -1.56
CA GLY A 84 -3.03 10.33 -0.77
C GLY A 84 -2.06 9.18 -1.01
N VAL A 85 -0.80 9.45 -0.66
CA VAL A 85 0.30 8.48 -0.76
C VAL A 85 1.01 8.39 0.58
N PHE A 86 1.11 7.18 1.11
CA PHE A 86 1.99 6.82 2.21
C PHE A 86 3.25 6.19 1.62
N HIS A 87 4.35 6.94 1.59
CA HIS A 87 5.63 6.44 1.12
C HIS A 87 6.37 5.71 2.24
N VAL A 88 6.37 4.38 2.22
CA VAL A 88 7.01 3.53 3.24
C VAL A 88 8.14 2.68 2.64
N ALA A 89 8.14 2.49 1.32
CA ALA A 89 9.20 1.77 0.62
C ALA A 89 10.57 2.43 0.91
N SER A 90 11.47 1.66 1.51
CA SER A 90 12.84 2.08 1.76
C SER A 90 13.78 0.88 1.52
N PRO A 91 14.93 1.07 0.86
CA PRO A 91 15.95 0.04 0.82
C PRO A 91 16.48 -0.21 2.23
N VAL A 92 16.46 -1.46 2.68
CA VAL A 92 17.13 -1.87 3.91
C VAL A 92 18.48 -2.47 3.50
N PRO A 93 19.61 -1.75 3.70
CA PRO A 93 20.92 -2.28 3.34
C PRO A 93 21.26 -3.53 4.17
N TYR A 94 21.99 -4.46 3.56
CA TYR A 94 22.57 -5.59 4.28
C TYR A 94 23.77 -5.10 5.09
N GLY A 95 23.52 -4.65 6.31
CA GLY A 95 24.56 -4.19 7.22
C GLY A 95 24.08 -3.07 8.13
N GLN A 96 24.93 -2.71 9.09
CA GLN A 96 24.67 -1.56 9.93
C GLN A 96 24.86 -0.30 9.06
N PRO A 97 23.81 0.52 8.85
CA PRO A 97 23.98 1.78 8.15
C PRO A 97 24.98 2.64 8.95
N SER A 98 25.94 3.24 8.25
CA SER A 98 26.84 4.21 8.86
C SER A 98 26.02 5.39 9.38
N ASN A 99 26.31 5.85 10.60
CA ASN A 99 25.83 7.14 11.04
C ASN A 99 26.37 8.20 10.06
N PRO A 100 25.53 9.01 9.40
CA PRO A 100 26.01 10.08 8.54
C PRO A 100 26.69 11.22 9.33
N GLU A 101 26.53 11.24 10.67
CA GLU A 101 27.26 12.10 11.60
C GLU A 101 28.51 11.43 12.19
#